data_AF-F0YZP2-F1
#
_entry.id   AF-F0YZP2-F1
#
_cell.length_a   1.000
_cell.length_b   1.000
_cell.length_c   1.000
_cell.angle_alpha   90.00
_cell.angle_beta   90.00
_cell.angle_gamma   90.00
#
_symmetry.space_group_name_H-M   'P 1'
#
loop_
_entity.id
_entity.type
_entity.pdbx_description
1 polymer ?
#
loop_
_entity_poly.entity_id
_entity_poly.type
_entity_poly.pdbx_seq_one_letter_code
_entity_poly.pdbx_strand_id
1 'polypeptide(L)' 'MMGGIMNMELKLESEIIYENNLDTDKFARMLKDPSQCYKFYWLEAILHLTKDTVEEISFDAIINEMIYGAWYRDGA' A
#
# COMPACT_ATOMS: atom_id res chain seq x y z
N MET A 1 38.69 -19.43 16.35
CA MET A 1 37.86 -18.26 16.71
C MET A 1 36.82 -18.12 15.60
N MET A 2 35.54 -18.42 15.89
CA MET A 2 34.46 -18.24 14.93
C MET A 2 34.10 -16.76 14.88
N GLY A 3 34.34 -16.12 13.72
CA GLY A 3 33.90 -14.75 13.47
C GLY A 3 32.38 -14.71 13.41
N GLY A 4 31.75 -14.14 14.44
CA GLY A 4 30.32 -13.89 14.45
C GLY A 4 29.99 -12.75 13.49
N ILE A 5 29.08 -13.01 12.55
CA ILE A 5 28.47 -11.97 11.72
C ILE A 5 27.56 -11.16 12.64
N MET A 6 27.89 -9.88 12.86
CA MET A 6 26.98 -8.93 13.51
C MET A 6 25.81 -8.68 12.56
N ASN A 7 24.64 -9.22 12.90
CA ASN A 7 23.38 -8.82 12.28
C ASN A 7 23.10 -7.38 12.70
N MET A 8 23.17 -6.47 11.73
CA MET A 8 22.75 -5.09 11.90
C MET A 8 21.25 -5.05 11.63
N GLU A 9 20.43 -5.13 12.69
CA GLU A 9 19.00 -4.88 12.58
C GLU A 9 18.81 -3.38 12.33
N LEU A 10 18.43 -3.03 11.11
CA LEU A 10 18.10 -1.65 10.73
C LEU A 10 16.76 -1.29 11.37
N LYS A 11 16.81 -0.85 12.62
CA LYS A 11 15.63 -0.34 13.32
C LYS A 11 15.37 1.09 12.83
N LEU A 12 14.39 1.24 11.95
CA LEU A 12 13.93 2.54 11.45
C LEU A 12 13.05 3.21 12.52
N GLU A 13 13.65 3.72 13.58
CA GLU A 13 12.97 4.58 14.55
C GLU A 13 12.92 6.01 14.01
N SER A 14 12.13 6.24 12.96
CA SER A 14 11.65 7.58 12.65
C SER A 14 10.30 7.74 13.34
N GLU A 15 10.16 8.71 14.26
CA GLU A 15 8.84 9.23 14.65
C GLU A 15 8.20 9.84 13.39
N ILE A 16 7.55 9.01 12.58
CA ILE A 16 6.78 9.48 11.44
C ILE A 16 5.55 10.17 12.03
N ILE A 17 5.63 11.48 12.21
CA ILE A 17 4.47 12.30 12.51
C ILE A 17 3.63 12.33 11.23
N TYR A 18 2.52 11.60 11.23
CA TYR A 18 1.56 11.64 10.14
C TYR A 18 0.99 13.06 10.02
N GLU A 19 1.25 13.72 8.90
CA GLU A 19 0.64 14.99 8.54
C GLU A 19 -0.20 14.80 7.27
N ASN A 20 -1.51 14.98 7.41
CA ASN A 20 -2.44 14.84 6.28
C ASN A 20 -2.49 16.13 5.44
N ASN A 21 -1.60 16.23 4.46
CA ASN A 21 -1.60 17.29 3.43
C ASN A 21 -2.31 16.85 2.13
N LEU A 22 -3.27 15.92 2.20
CA LEU A 22 -3.97 15.43 1.02
C LEU A 22 -4.89 16.51 0.44
N ASP A 23 -4.56 16.97 -0.77
CA ASP A 23 -5.43 17.81 -1.59
C ASP A 23 -6.56 16.97 -2.19
N THR A 24 -7.72 17.01 -1.54
CA THR A 24 -8.91 16.21 -1.90
C THR A 24 -9.45 16.56 -3.27
N ASP A 25 -9.31 17.82 -3.72
CA ASP A 25 -9.76 18.27 -5.05
C ASP A 25 -8.87 17.71 -6.15
N LYS A 26 -7.55 17.71 -5.96
CA LYS A 26 -6.62 17.05 -6.90
C LYS A 26 -6.80 15.55 -6.91
N PHE A 27 -7.00 14.94 -5.74
CA PHE A 27 -7.32 13.51 -5.63
C PHE A 27 -8.60 13.18 -6.40
N ALA A 28 -9.67 13.98 -6.26
CA ALA A 28 -10.91 13.80 -7.00
C ALA A 28 -10.73 13.97 -8.52
N ARG A 29 -9.83 14.86 -8.97
CA ARG A 29 -9.50 15.02 -10.40
C ARG A 29 -8.72 13.83 -10.95
N MET A 30 -7.88 13.18 -10.15
CA MET A 30 -7.23 11.92 -10.51
C MET A 30 -8.29 10.84 -10.83
N LEU A 31 -9.45 10.86 -10.18
CA LEU A 31 -10.58 9.96 -10.50
C LEU A 31 -11.16 10.17 -11.90
N LYS A 32 -10.90 11.31 -12.54
CA LYS A 32 -11.46 11.66 -13.85
C LYS A 32 -10.56 11.27 -15.02
N ASP A 33 -9.29 10.92 -14.76
CA ASP A 33 -8.35 10.52 -15.80
C ASP A 33 -8.16 8.99 -15.82
N PRO A 34 -8.67 8.29 -16.85
CA PRO A 34 -8.53 6.84 -16.96
C PRO A 34 -7.07 6.40 -17.16
N SER A 35 -6.13 7.29 -17.50
CA SER A 35 -4.71 6.95 -17.65
C SER A 35 -4.05 6.48 -16.34
N GLN A 36 -4.64 6.82 -15.19
CA GLN A 36 -4.14 6.47 -13.86
C GLN A 36 -5.06 5.52 -13.10
N CYS A 37 -5.97 4.82 -13.79
CA CYS A 37 -6.98 3.96 -13.17
C CYS A 37 -6.37 2.85 -12.30
N TYR A 38 -5.14 2.40 -12.60
CA TYR A 38 -4.46 1.39 -11.80
C TYR A 38 -4.24 1.82 -10.34
N LYS A 39 -4.15 3.13 -10.06
CA LYS A 39 -4.06 3.67 -8.69
C LYS A 39 -5.32 3.38 -7.86
N PHE A 40 -6.45 3.10 -8.49
CA PHE A 40 -7.66 2.65 -7.79
C PHE A 40 -7.56 1.22 -7.31
N TYR A 41 -6.97 0.32 -8.09
CA TYR A 41 -6.72 -1.04 -7.63
C TYR A 41 -5.80 -1.04 -6.40
N TRP A 42 -4.78 -0.19 -6.40
CA TRP A 42 -3.92 0.02 -5.23
C TRP A 42 -4.69 0.52 -4.00
N LEU A 43 -5.50 1.57 -4.18
CA LEU A 43 -6.27 2.16 -3.09
C LEU A 43 -7.31 1.18 -2.53
N GLU A 44 -8.02 0.47 -3.40
CA GLU A 44 -9.02 -0.52 -3.03
C GLU A 44 -8.39 -1.69 -2.27
N ALA A 45 -7.26 -2.22 -2.74
CA ALA A 45 -6.52 -3.27 -2.04
C ALA A 45 -6.11 -2.84 -0.62
N ILE A 46 -5.59 -1.62 -0.48
CA ILE A 46 -5.23 -1.07 0.84
C ILE A 46 -6.48 -0.91 1.72
N LEU A 47 -7.58 -0.37 1.20
CA LEU A 47 -8.84 -0.23 1.96
C LEU A 47 -9.45 -1.58 2.34
N HIS A 48 -9.26 -2.62 1.53
CA HIS A 48 -9.74 -3.96 1.84
C HIS A 48 -8.92 -4.56 2.99
N LEU A 49 -7.59 -4.53 2.87
CA LEU A 49 -6.67 -5.11 3.86
C LEU A 49 -6.67 -4.34 5.19
N THR A 50 -6.92 -3.02 5.17
CA THR A 50 -6.98 -2.20 6.40
C THR A 50 -8.27 -2.35 7.19
N LYS A 51 -9.36 -2.85 6.57
CA LYS A 51 -10.62 -3.14 7.29
C LYS A 51 -10.48 -4.27 8.31
N ASP A 52 -9.56 -5.19 8.07
CA ASP A 52 -9.39 -6.40 8.88
C ASP A 52 -8.55 -6.19 10.16
N THR A 53 -8.28 -4.94 10.54
CA THR A 53 -7.58 -4.56 11.80
C THR A 53 -6.19 -5.18 11.97
N VAL A 54 -5.45 -5.37 10.87
CA VAL A 54 -4.06 -5.81 10.93
C VAL A 54 -3.17 -4.60 11.25
N GLU A 55 -2.35 -4.68 12.31
CA GLU A 55 -1.43 -3.61 12.71
C GLU A 55 -0.37 -3.32 11.63
N GLU A 56 -0.01 -4.33 10.84
CA GLU A 56 0.96 -4.23 9.74
C GLU A 56 0.48 -4.99 8.50
N ILE A 57 0.57 -4.34 7.34
CA ILE A 57 0.25 -4.93 6.04
C ILE A 57 1.54 -5.04 5.24
N SER A 58 1.86 -6.26 4.78
CA SER A 58 3.03 -6.46 3.93
C SER A 58 2.79 -5.95 2.51
N PHE A 59 3.86 -5.49 1.85
CA PHE A 59 3.79 -5.05 0.46
C PHE A 59 3.29 -6.18 -0.47
N ASP A 60 3.72 -7.42 -0.24
CA ASP A 60 3.27 -8.58 -1.02
C ASP A 60 1.76 -8.83 -0.88
N ALA A 61 1.20 -8.63 0.31
CA ALA A 61 -0.25 -8.73 0.51
C ALA A 61 -1.00 -7.69 -0.33
N ILE A 62 -0.49 -6.46 -0.38
CA ILE A 62 -1.08 -5.37 -1.18
C ILE A 62 -1.03 -5.71 -2.68
N ILE A 63 0.12 -6.20 -3.18
CA ILE A 63 0.27 -6.60 -4.59
C ILE A 63 -0.69 -7.73 -4.96
N ASN A 64 -0.76 -8.77 -4.11
CA ASN A 64 -1.61 -9.92 -4.37
C ASN A 64 -3.08 -9.51 -4.41
N GLU A 65 -3.53 -8.69 -3.47
CA GLU A 65 -4.90 -8.19 -3.42
C GLU A 65 -5.21 -7.27 -4.61
N MET A 66 -4.28 -6.41 -5.01
CA MET A 66 -4.43 -5.54 -6.18
C MET A 66 -4.61 -6.36 -7.47
N ILE A 67 -3.77 -7.37 -7.68
CA ILE A 67 -3.83 -8.22 -8.88
C ILE A 67 -5.13 -9.04 -8.85
N TYR A 68 -5.47 -9.63 -7.70
CA TYR A 68 -6.71 -10.39 -7.53
C TYR A 68 -7.94 -9.54 -7.85
N GLY A 69 -8.02 -8.33 -7.30
CA GLY A 69 -9.13 -7.39 -7.53
C GLY A 69 -9.25 -6.94 -9.00
N ALA A 70 -8.13 -6.69 -9.68
CA ALA A 70 -8.12 -6.35 -11.10
C ALA A 70 -8.62 -7.51 -11.97
N TRP A 71 -8.17 -8.74 -11.70
CA TRP A 71 -8.54 -9.92 -12.48
C TRP A 71 -10.02 -10.28 -12.31
N TYR A 72 -10.57 -10.15 -11.11
CA TYR A 72 -11.98 -10.42 -10.86
C TYR A 72 -12.91 -9.40 -11.53
N ARG A 73 -12.47 -8.14 -11.68
CA ARG A 73 -13.26 -7.08 -12.32
C ARG A 73 -13.19 -7.06 -13.84
N ASP A 74 -12.03 -7.35 -14.42
CA ASP A 74 -11.86 -7.36 -15.89
C ASP A 74 -12.31 -8.69 -16.52
N GLY A 75 -12.60 -9.71 -15.71
CA GLY A 75 -13.07 -11.03 -16.13
C GLY A 75 -14.60 -11.24 -16.08
N ALA A 76 -15.41 -10.18 -15.94
CA ALA A 76 -16.89 -10.22 -15.89
C ALA A 76 -17.55 -9.72 -17.19
#